data_AF-A0A085WSE9-F1
#
_entry.id   AF-A0A085WSE9-F1
#
_cell.length_a   1.000
_cell.length_b   1.000
_cell.length_c   1.000
_cell.angle_alpha   90.00
_cell.angle_beta   90.00
_cell.angle_gamma   90.00
#
_symmetry.space_group_name_H-M   'P 1'
#
loop_
_entity.id
_entity.type
_entity.pdbx_description
1 polymer ?
#
loop_
_entity_poly.entity_id
_entity_poly.type
_entity_poly.pdbx_seq_one_letter_code
_entity_poly.pdbx_strand_id
1 'polypeptide(L)'
;MVLSSLLASLLVVQGALGSELRKDGYSFRPPAGFLMVRQEPYAGTRAGAVALQPGAPRFLSASLSDGEGAEAARVLVAVVERTFSASPSERDDFAAAVVRHFEKELGLTLVPERVERVVGPEPRVEVLGTLKEAGQVRTVLVAGLASEGRHAVVTVSAPAARWEELAPEVRASLETFRMEAPTHGGLSRRAAGALAGALAGALVASYTAWRRRRRDLIRRDGS
;
A
#
# COMPACT_ATOMS: atom_id res chain seq x y z
N MET A 1 18.16 -32.81 13.72
CA MET A 1 17.02 -31.99 14.20
C MET A 1 17.14 -30.54 13.71
N VAL A 2 17.25 -30.30 12.40
CA VAL A 2 17.41 -28.92 11.85
C VAL A 2 16.28 -28.56 10.86
N LEU A 3 15.46 -29.52 10.43
CA LEU A 3 14.35 -29.25 9.51
C LEU A 3 13.09 -28.65 10.19
N SER A 4 12.87 -28.88 11.49
CA SER A 4 11.66 -28.38 12.17
C SER A 4 11.69 -26.87 12.44
N SER A 5 12.87 -26.25 12.47
CA SER A 5 13.03 -24.82 12.79
C SER A 5 12.80 -23.89 11.58
N LEU A 6 13.03 -24.40 10.37
CA LEU A 6 12.78 -23.67 9.12
C LEU A 6 11.28 -23.59 8.79
N LEU A 7 10.53 -24.68 9.04
CA LEU A 7 9.07 -24.71 8.86
C LEU A 7 8.32 -23.80 9.85
N ALA A 8 8.78 -23.72 11.11
CA ALA A 8 8.20 -22.83 12.09
C ALA A 8 8.44 -21.35 11.75
N SER A 9 9.62 -21.02 11.21
CA SER A 9 9.94 -19.64 10.80
C SER A 9 9.14 -19.20 9.57
N LEU A 10 8.90 -20.11 8.61
CA LEU A 10 8.07 -19.82 7.43
C LEU A 10 6.60 -19.54 7.80
N LEU A 11 6.05 -20.28 8.77
CA LEU A 11 4.67 -20.12 9.22
C LEU A 11 4.42 -18.82 9.98
N VAL A 12 5.41 -18.34 10.74
CA VAL A 12 5.31 -17.05 11.46
C VAL A 12 5.31 -15.86 10.49
N VAL A 13 6.07 -15.92 9.40
CA VAL A 13 6.15 -14.83 8.42
C VAL A 13 4.92 -14.76 7.51
N GLN A 14 4.34 -15.89 7.11
CA GLN A 14 3.05 -15.89 6.39
C GLN A 14 1.89 -15.40 7.27
N GLY A 15 1.95 -15.67 8.59
CA GLY A 15 0.98 -15.15 9.55
C GLY A 15 1.02 -13.62 9.69
N ALA A 16 2.20 -13.00 9.61
CA ALA A 16 2.37 -11.54 9.70
C ALA A 16 1.84 -10.80 8.47
N LEU A 17 2.06 -11.34 7.27
CA LEU A 17 1.51 -10.78 6.03
C LEU A 17 -0.01 -10.86 6.00
N GLY A 18 -0.53 -12.01 6.45
CA GLY A 18 -1.95 -12.21 6.62
C GLY A 18 -2.57 -11.29 7.66
N SER A 19 -1.87 -10.85 8.70
CA SER A 19 -2.45 -10.00 9.75
C SER A 19 -2.44 -8.52 9.38
N GLU A 20 -1.38 -7.99 8.77
CA GLU A 20 -1.33 -6.59 8.33
C GLU A 20 -2.32 -6.32 7.18
N LEU A 21 -2.32 -7.17 6.15
CA LEU A 21 -3.27 -7.00 5.04
C LEU A 21 -4.72 -7.17 5.49
N ARG A 22 -5.00 -8.10 6.42
CA ARG A 22 -6.36 -8.29 6.96
C ARG A 22 -6.85 -7.09 7.78
N LYS A 23 -5.97 -6.38 8.49
CA LYS A 23 -6.35 -5.12 9.16
C LYS A 23 -6.84 -4.09 8.14
N ASP A 24 -6.21 -4.07 6.98
CA ASP A 24 -6.60 -3.22 5.87
C ASP A 24 -7.77 -3.80 5.03
N GLY A 25 -8.34 -4.94 5.42
CA GLY A 25 -9.47 -5.55 4.70
C GLY A 25 -9.06 -6.22 3.40
N TYR A 26 -7.87 -6.82 3.35
CA TYR A 26 -7.40 -7.58 2.20
C TYR A 26 -6.77 -8.92 2.62
N SER A 27 -6.90 -9.91 1.76
CA SER A 27 -6.04 -11.10 1.78
C SER A 27 -5.30 -11.27 0.47
N PHE A 28 -4.06 -11.72 0.58
CA PHE A 28 -3.14 -11.86 -0.54
C PHE A 28 -2.14 -12.96 -0.20
N ARG A 29 -1.97 -13.92 -1.12
CA ARG A 29 -0.89 -14.89 -1.03
C ARG A 29 0.33 -14.33 -1.76
N PRO A 30 1.44 -14.04 -1.05
CA PRO A 30 2.62 -13.49 -1.70
C PRO A 30 3.24 -14.51 -2.68
N PRO A 31 3.97 -14.05 -3.72
CA PRO A 31 4.68 -14.95 -4.62
C PRO A 31 5.73 -15.75 -3.84
N ALA A 32 6.19 -16.89 -4.38
CA ALA A 32 7.15 -17.71 -3.63
C ALA A 32 8.47 -16.95 -3.44
N GLY A 33 9.14 -17.17 -2.32
CA GLY A 33 10.39 -16.45 -1.98
C GLY A 33 10.20 -15.03 -1.45
N PHE A 34 9.05 -14.38 -1.66
CA PHE A 34 8.81 -13.03 -1.14
C PHE A 34 8.54 -13.05 0.37
N LEU A 35 9.36 -12.30 1.10
CA LEU A 35 9.25 -12.11 2.54
C LEU A 35 8.90 -10.66 2.85
N MET A 36 8.10 -10.46 3.90
CA MET A 36 7.78 -9.11 4.38
C MET A 36 9.04 -8.39 4.84
N VAL A 37 9.20 -7.14 4.41
CA VAL A 37 10.30 -6.27 4.83
C VAL A 37 9.77 -5.03 5.52
N ARG A 38 10.65 -4.34 6.25
CA ARG A 38 10.27 -3.12 6.95
C ARG A 38 9.85 -2.03 5.97
N GLN A 39 8.85 -1.26 6.36
CA GLN A 39 8.26 -0.20 5.53
C GLN A 39 8.94 1.16 5.75
N GLU A 40 9.81 1.31 6.75
CA GLU A 40 10.47 2.58 7.04
C GLU A 40 11.19 3.21 5.83
N PRO A 41 11.82 2.45 4.91
CA PRO A 41 12.42 3.03 3.70
C PRO A 41 11.41 3.75 2.79
N TYR A 42 10.12 3.43 2.92
CA TYR A 42 9.03 4.02 2.14
C TYR A 42 8.20 5.03 2.95
N ALA A 43 8.54 5.25 4.22
CA ALA A 43 7.81 6.19 5.08
C ALA A 43 7.87 7.61 4.50
N GLY A 44 6.69 8.24 4.36
CA GLY A 44 6.58 9.57 3.73
C GLY A 44 6.72 9.56 2.20
N THR A 45 7.03 8.43 1.58
CA THR A 45 7.03 8.28 0.12
C THR A 45 5.64 7.90 -0.38
N ARG A 46 5.38 8.12 -1.67
CA ARG A 46 4.18 7.64 -2.36
C ARG A 46 4.46 6.38 -3.20
N ALA A 47 5.61 5.74 -3.01
CA ALA A 47 6.08 4.66 -3.87
C ALA A 47 5.05 3.52 -3.98
N GLY A 48 4.64 3.21 -5.21
CA GLY A 48 3.66 2.16 -5.51
C GLY A 48 2.21 2.51 -5.17
N ALA A 49 1.95 3.64 -4.51
CA ALA A 49 0.61 4.14 -4.22
C ALA A 49 0.06 4.97 -5.38
N VAL A 50 -0.09 4.36 -6.57
CA VAL A 50 -0.62 5.06 -7.74
C VAL A 50 -2.08 5.43 -7.52
N ALA A 51 -2.45 6.70 -7.72
CA ALA A 51 -3.84 7.13 -7.67
C ALA A 51 -4.22 7.90 -8.93
N LEU A 52 -5.43 7.65 -9.43
CA LEU A 52 -6.02 8.38 -10.56
C LEU A 52 -6.00 9.90 -10.33
N GLN A 53 -6.30 10.32 -9.10
CA GLN A 53 -6.21 11.70 -8.66
C GLN A 53 -5.00 11.86 -7.71
N PRO A 54 -4.05 12.78 -8.00
CA PRO A 54 -2.84 12.94 -7.18
C PRO A 54 -3.09 13.31 -5.69
N GLY A 55 -4.26 13.86 -5.37
CA GLY A 55 -4.65 14.25 -4.01
C GLY A 55 -5.46 13.21 -3.23
N ALA A 56 -5.78 12.05 -3.83
CA ALA A 56 -6.55 11.02 -3.14
C ALA A 56 -5.78 10.48 -1.92
N PRO A 57 -6.44 10.27 -0.77
CA PRO A 57 -5.82 9.61 0.38
C PRO A 57 -5.33 8.22 -0.02
N ARG A 58 -4.08 7.93 0.33
CA ARG A 58 -3.38 6.70 -0.05
C ARG A 58 -2.21 6.43 0.88
N PHE A 59 -1.94 5.16 1.14
CA PHE A 59 -0.86 4.73 2.02
C PHE A 59 -0.31 3.37 1.59
N LEU A 60 0.93 3.09 1.98
CA LEU A 60 1.54 1.78 1.80
C LEU A 60 1.05 0.85 2.92
N SER A 61 0.53 -0.32 2.55
CA SER A 61 0.02 -1.33 3.48
C SER A 61 1.03 -2.45 3.71
N ALA A 62 1.75 -2.87 2.66
CA ALA A 62 2.79 -3.90 2.77
C ALA A 62 3.96 -3.66 1.82
N SER A 63 5.13 -4.14 2.24
CA SER A 63 6.33 -4.24 1.41
C SER A 63 6.94 -5.63 1.55
N LEU A 64 7.27 -6.24 0.42
CA LEU A 64 7.89 -7.56 0.34
C LEU A 64 9.14 -7.51 -0.53
N SER A 65 10.06 -8.42 -0.25
CA SER A 65 11.30 -8.60 -1.00
C SER A 65 11.57 -10.07 -1.25
N ASP A 66 12.03 -10.37 -2.45
CA ASP A 66 12.70 -11.63 -2.77
C ASP A 66 14.17 -11.31 -3.13
N GLY A 67 15.08 -11.71 -2.25
CA GLY A 67 16.49 -11.33 -2.26
C GLY A 67 16.80 -10.00 -1.56
N GLU A 68 18.06 -9.58 -1.66
CA GLU A 68 18.61 -8.38 -1.02
C GLU A 68 19.35 -7.48 -2.03
N GLY A 69 19.60 -6.23 -1.65
CA GLY A 69 20.34 -5.28 -2.48
C GLY A 69 19.62 -4.86 -3.77
N ALA A 70 20.40 -4.48 -4.78
CA ALA A 70 19.89 -4.00 -6.07
C ALA A 70 19.19 -5.10 -6.88
N GLU A 71 19.61 -6.35 -6.72
CA GLU A 71 19.05 -7.50 -7.45
C GLU A 71 17.73 -8.04 -6.85
N ALA A 72 17.31 -7.48 -5.71
CA ALA A 72 16.07 -7.88 -5.06
C ALA A 72 14.85 -7.54 -5.94
N ALA A 73 13.92 -8.48 -6.04
CA ALA A 73 12.58 -8.20 -6.53
C ALA A 73 11.74 -7.65 -5.38
N ARG A 74 10.91 -6.65 -5.64
CA ARG A 74 10.08 -5.97 -4.63
C ARG A 74 8.62 -6.03 -5.01
N VAL A 75 7.76 -6.26 -4.02
CA VAL A 75 6.31 -6.10 -4.14
C VAL A 75 5.86 -5.09 -3.11
N LEU A 76 5.16 -4.06 -3.56
CA LEU A 76 4.53 -3.05 -2.73
C LEU A 76 3.02 -3.19 -2.87
N VAL A 77 2.31 -3.20 -1.74
CA VAL A 77 0.84 -3.17 -1.73
C VAL A 77 0.44 -1.86 -1.08
N ALA A 78 -0.20 -1.00 -1.86
CA ALA A 78 -0.74 0.26 -1.41
C ALA A 78 -2.27 0.25 -1.44
N VAL A 79 -2.88 1.06 -0.59
CA VAL A 79 -4.32 1.28 -0.54
C VAL A 79 -4.61 2.71 -0.96
N VAL A 80 -5.63 2.88 -1.79
CA VAL A 80 -6.15 4.18 -2.21
C VAL A 80 -7.62 4.27 -1.82
N GLU A 81 -8.00 5.32 -1.08
CA GLU A 81 -9.36 5.54 -0.57
C GLU A 81 -10.27 6.12 -1.66
N ARG A 82 -10.52 5.31 -2.70
CA ARG A 82 -11.44 5.61 -3.78
C ARG A 82 -11.96 4.32 -4.41
N THR A 83 -13.17 4.37 -4.96
CA THR A 83 -13.64 3.36 -5.91
C THR A 83 -12.75 3.32 -7.15
N PHE A 84 -12.46 2.10 -7.62
CA PHE A 84 -11.79 1.82 -8.88
C PHE A 84 -12.53 0.67 -9.57
N SER A 85 -12.77 0.79 -10.87
CA SER A 85 -13.37 -0.23 -11.71
C SER A 85 -12.41 -0.62 -12.83
N ALA A 86 -12.37 -1.90 -13.19
CA ALA A 86 -11.62 -2.36 -14.35
C ALA A 86 -12.42 -2.18 -15.66
N SER A 87 -12.91 -0.96 -15.89
CA SER A 87 -13.60 -0.57 -17.13
C SER A 87 -12.59 -0.13 -18.22
N PRO A 88 -12.96 -0.12 -19.51
CA PRO A 88 -12.06 0.34 -20.57
C PRO A 88 -11.56 1.77 -20.39
N SER A 89 -12.41 2.70 -19.95
CA SER A 89 -12.00 4.09 -19.68
C SER A 89 -11.03 4.17 -18.50
N GLU A 90 -11.31 3.44 -17.42
CA GLU A 90 -10.42 3.43 -16.25
C GLU A 90 -9.10 2.70 -16.52
N ARG A 91 -9.03 1.82 -17.51
CA ARG A 91 -7.76 1.23 -17.97
C ARG A 91 -6.80 2.30 -18.50
N ASP A 92 -7.30 3.19 -19.35
CA ASP A 92 -6.46 4.20 -20.00
C ASP A 92 -6.10 5.33 -19.01
N ASP A 93 -7.05 5.77 -18.19
CA ASP A 93 -6.79 6.65 -17.05
C ASP A 93 -5.79 6.01 -16.06
N PHE A 94 -5.95 4.70 -15.87
CA PHE A 94 -5.05 3.71 -15.28
C PHE A 94 -3.59 3.98 -15.59
N ALA A 95 -3.28 3.66 -16.84
CA ALA A 95 -1.95 3.75 -17.42
C ALA A 95 -1.39 5.17 -17.38
N ALA A 96 -2.20 6.18 -17.68
CA ALA A 96 -1.78 7.57 -17.61
C ALA A 96 -1.41 7.99 -16.17
N ALA A 97 -2.14 7.50 -15.17
CA ALA A 97 -1.82 7.74 -13.77
C ALA A 97 -0.52 7.04 -13.34
N VAL A 98 -0.29 5.82 -13.81
CA VAL A 98 0.97 5.08 -13.55
C VAL A 98 2.16 5.83 -14.12
N VAL A 99 2.16 6.19 -15.40
CA VAL A 99 3.28 6.92 -16.04
C VAL A 99 3.53 8.24 -15.31
N ARG A 100 2.46 9.02 -15.04
CA ARG A 100 2.56 10.27 -14.29
C ARG A 100 3.13 10.08 -12.88
N HIS A 101 2.77 9.00 -12.19
CA HIS A 101 3.27 8.72 -10.84
C HIS A 101 4.79 8.49 -10.86
N PHE A 102 5.28 7.64 -11.77
CA PHE A 102 6.72 7.40 -11.91
C PHE A 102 7.46 8.68 -12.29
N GLU A 103 6.98 9.43 -13.28
CA GLU A 103 7.68 10.62 -13.77
C GLU A 103 7.63 11.79 -12.79
N LYS A 104 6.45 12.13 -12.27
CA LYS A 104 6.24 13.37 -11.50
C LYS A 104 6.39 13.18 -10.00
N GLU A 105 6.07 12.00 -9.47
CA GLU A 105 6.16 11.75 -8.03
C GLU A 105 7.47 11.05 -7.64
N LEU A 106 7.99 10.16 -8.50
CA LEU A 106 9.23 9.41 -8.21
C LEU A 106 10.45 9.93 -8.97
N GLY A 107 10.28 10.78 -9.99
CA GLY A 107 11.38 11.25 -10.82
C GLY A 107 12.00 10.16 -11.69
N LEU A 108 11.25 9.09 -11.99
CA LEU A 108 11.66 7.95 -12.78
C LEU A 108 10.92 7.92 -14.12
N THR A 109 11.62 7.59 -15.21
CA THR A 109 10.99 7.38 -16.51
C THR A 109 10.57 5.93 -16.66
N LEU A 110 9.26 5.67 -16.58
CA LEU A 110 8.68 4.38 -16.91
C LEU A 110 8.26 4.36 -18.38
N VAL A 111 8.78 3.40 -19.14
CA VAL A 111 8.36 3.14 -20.52
C VAL A 111 7.29 2.05 -20.49
N PRO A 112 6.00 2.37 -20.71
CA PRO A 112 4.94 1.37 -20.71
C PRO A 112 5.06 0.48 -21.95
N GLU A 113 4.98 -0.83 -21.73
CA GLU A 113 5.09 -1.85 -22.79
C GLU A 113 3.74 -2.49 -23.08
N ARG A 114 2.94 -2.74 -22.03
CA ARG A 114 1.65 -3.40 -22.14
C ARG A 114 0.70 -2.89 -21.09
N VAL A 115 -0.54 -2.62 -21.50
CA VAL A 115 -1.63 -2.28 -20.59
C VAL A 115 -2.77 -3.27 -20.81
N GLU A 116 -3.14 -3.99 -19.77
CA GLU A 116 -4.13 -5.04 -19.84
C GLU A 116 -5.28 -4.80 -18.89
N ARG A 117 -6.46 -5.22 -19.33
CA ARG A 117 -7.63 -5.30 -18.50
C ARG A 117 -7.94 -6.76 -18.28
N VAL A 118 -7.74 -7.23 -17.06
CA VAL A 118 -8.05 -8.61 -16.69
C VAL A 118 -9.50 -8.66 -16.24
N VAL A 119 -10.31 -9.41 -16.98
CA VAL A 119 -11.71 -9.66 -16.67
C VAL A 119 -11.79 -11.00 -15.97
N GLY A 120 -12.45 -11.04 -14.81
CA GLY A 120 -12.52 -12.26 -14.02
C GLY A 120 -13.20 -12.02 -12.67
N PRO A 121 -13.09 -12.98 -11.72
CA PRO A 121 -13.64 -12.83 -10.38
C PRO A 121 -13.01 -11.66 -9.61
N GLU A 122 -11.76 -11.31 -9.95
CA GLU A 122 -11.04 -10.14 -9.43
C GLU A 122 -10.66 -9.23 -10.61
N PRO A 123 -11.58 -8.37 -11.08
CA PRO A 123 -11.31 -7.47 -12.19
C PRO A 123 -10.17 -6.52 -11.84
N ARG A 124 -9.24 -6.29 -12.77
CA ARG A 124 -8.11 -5.39 -12.55
C ARG A 124 -7.53 -4.81 -13.83
N VAL A 125 -6.77 -3.74 -13.68
CA VAL A 125 -5.96 -3.15 -14.75
C VAL A 125 -4.50 -3.38 -14.41
N GLU A 126 -3.74 -3.94 -15.34
CA GLU A 126 -2.31 -4.20 -15.23
C GLU A 126 -1.54 -3.32 -16.20
N VAL A 127 -0.53 -2.61 -15.72
CA VAL A 127 0.39 -1.80 -16.53
C VAL A 127 1.78 -2.39 -16.35
N LEU A 128 2.30 -2.98 -17.41
CA LEU A 128 3.66 -3.50 -17.48
C LEU A 128 4.53 -2.50 -18.24
N GLY A 129 5.71 -2.22 -17.71
CA GLY A 129 6.70 -1.40 -18.37
C GLY A 129 8.09 -1.64 -17.84
N THR A 130 9.06 -0.92 -18.40
CA THR A 130 10.45 -0.97 -17.95
C THR A 130 10.95 0.40 -17.55
N LEU A 131 11.88 0.43 -16.61
CA LEU A 131 12.58 1.66 -16.20
C LEU A 131 14.06 1.38 -16.01
N LYS A 132 14.85 2.45 -16.01
CA LYS A 132 16.27 2.39 -15.64
C LYS A 132 16.45 3.00 -14.26
N GLU A 133 17.04 2.24 -13.35
CA GLU A 133 17.33 2.66 -11.98
C GLU A 133 18.74 2.21 -11.63
N ALA A 134 19.58 3.15 -11.17
CA ALA A 134 20.97 2.87 -10.76
C ALA A 134 21.80 2.07 -11.80
N GLY A 135 21.57 2.30 -13.09
CA GLY A 135 22.28 1.60 -14.19
C GLY A 135 21.71 0.22 -14.55
N GLN A 136 20.67 -0.23 -13.86
CA GLN A 136 19.98 -1.49 -14.12
C GLN A 136 18.63 -1.25 -14.79
N VAL A 137 18.27 -2.10 -15.76
CA VAL A 137 16.92 -2.14 -16.34
C VAL A 137 16.04 -3.02 -15.46
N ARG A 138 14.92 -2.46 -15.03
CA ARG A 138 13.94 -3.15 -14.18
C ARG A 138 12.60 -3.23 -14.90
N THR A 139 11.96 -4.38 -14.80
CA THR A 139 10.57 -4.56 -15.22
C THR A 139 9.66 -4.22 -14.06
N VAL A 140 8.63 -3.43 -14.33
CA VAL A 140 7.66 -2.97 -13.35
C VAL A 140 6.26 -3.34 -13.81
N LEU A 141 5.53 -4.04 -12.94
CA LEU A 141 4.11 -4.31 -13.10
C LEU A 141 3.34 -3.51 -12.04
N VAL A 142 2.35 -2.72 -12.46
CA VAL A 142 1.43 -2.03 -11.57
C VAL A 142 0.02 -2.54 -11.83
N ALA A 143 -0.60 -3.14 -10.82
CA ALA A 143 -1.95 -3.68 -10.88
C ALA A 143 -2.90 -2.89 -9.98
N GLY A 144 -3.91 -2.25 -10.57
CA GLY A 144 -5.03 -1.64 -9.84
C GLY A 144 -6.18 -2.63 -9.74
N LEU A 145 -6.57 -3.01 -8.53
CA LEU A 145 -7.60 -4.02 -8.28
C LEU A 145 -8.97 -3.37 -8.11
N ALA A 146 -9.98 -3.81 -8.87
CA ALA A 146 -11.30 -3.18 -8.83
C ALA A 146 -11.97 -3.39 -7.47
N SER A 147 -12.52 -2.33 -6.91
CA SER A 147 -13.21 -2.33 -5.62
C SER A 147 -13.97 -1.03 -5.38
N GLU A 148 -15.00 -1.08 -4.53
CA GLU A 148 -15.79 0.07 -4.09
C GLU A 148 -15.22 0.73 -2.83
N GLY A 149 -15.20 2.07 -2.80
CA GLY A 149 -14.80 2.89 -1.66
C GLY A 149 -13.29 2.95 -1.41
N ARG A 150 -12.61 1.80 -1.50
CA ARG A 150 -11.14 1.66 -1.40
C ARG A 150 -10.66 0.58 -2.36
N HIS A 151 -9.52 0.79 -2.99
CA HIS A 151 -8.88 -0.24 -3.83
C HIS A 151 -7.41 -0.42 -3.48
N ALA A 152 -6.88 -1.60 -3.80
CA ALA A 152 -5.47 -1.89 -3.67
C ALA A 152 -4.74 -1.68 -4.99
N VAL A 153 -3.52 -1.17 -4.89
CA VAL A 153 -2.56 -1.08 -5.98
C VAL A 153 -1.35 -1.92 -5.61
N VAL A 154 -1.08 -2.94 -6.43
CA VAL A 154 0.09 -3.81 -6.25
C VAL A 154 1.15 -3.39 -7.27
N THR A 155 2.30 -2.97 -6.79
CA THR A 155 3.46 -2.63 -7.63
C THR A 155 4.55 -3.66 -7.45
N VAL A 156 4.97 -4.31 -8.52
CA VAL A 156 6.07 -5.27 -8.54
C VAL A 156 7.21 -4.70 -9.35
N SER A 157 8.44 -4.73 -8.83
CA SER A 157 9.64 -4.30 -9.53
C SER A 157 10.73 -5.36 -9.40
N ALA A 158 11.24 -5.85 -10.51
CA ALA A 158 12.31 -6.85 -10.53
C ALA A 158 13.36 -6.49 -11.60
N PRO A 159 14.61 -6.98 -11.47
CA PRO A 159 15.56 -6.99 -12.57
C PRO A 159 14.92 -7.58 -13.83
N ALA A 160 15.09 -6.94 -14.99
CA ALA A 160 14.46 -7.41 -16.22
C ALA A 160 14.82 -8.86 -16.56
N ALA A 161 16.06 -9.28 -16.26
CA ALA A 161 16.55 -10.64 -16.46
C ALA A 161 15.82 -11.70 -15.60
N ARG A 162 15.19 -11.32 -14.49
CA ARG A 162 14.45 -12.23 -13.58
C ARG A 162 12.94 -12.24 -13.85
N TRP A 163 12.45 -11.34 -14.69
CA TRP A 163 11.00 -11.12 -14.84
C TRP A 163 10.28 -12.35 -15.41
N GLU A 164 10.85 -13.01 -16.43
CA GLU A 164 10.21 -14.15 -17.08
C GLU A 164 9.96 -15.31 -16.10
N GLU A 165 10.87 -15.53 -15.16
CA GLU A 165 10.74 -16.54 -14.11
C GLU A 165 9.70 -16.13 -13.04
N LEU A 166 9.70 -14.87 -12.63
CA LEU A 166 8.83 -14.37 -11.56
C LEU A 166 7.38 -14.10 -12.02
N ALA A 167 7.17 -13.76 -13.28
CA ALA A 167 5.88 -13.30 -13.79
C ALA A 167 4.71 -14.29 -13.56
N PRO A 168 4.87 -15.62 -13.77
CA PRO A 168 3.80 -16.58 -13.49
C PRO A 168 3.39 -16.58 -12.02
N GLU A 169 4.35 -16.55 -11.10
CA GLU A 169 4.07 -16.55 -9.66
C GLU A 169 3.42 -15.25 -9.20
N VAL A 170 3.92 -14.11 -9.71
CA VAL A 170 3.31 -12.79 -9.44
C VAL A 170 1.85 -12.76 -9.89
N ARG A 171 1.55 -13.28 -11.08
CA ARG A 171 0.17 -13.36 -11.57
C ARG A 171 -0.70 -14.28 -10.73
N ALA A 172 -0.21 -15.47 -10.39
CA ALA A 172 -0.92 -16.40 -9.52
C ALA A 172 -1.22 -15.76 -8.16
N SER A 173 -0.29 -14.98 -7.60
CA SER A 173 -0.50 -14.21 -6.38
C SER A 173 -1.58 -13.15 -6.52
N LEU A 174 -1.58 -12.36 -7.61
CA LEU A 174 -2.62 -11.37 -7.89
C LEU A 174 -4.01 -12.02 -8.02
N GLU A 175 -4.10 -13.23 -8.54
CA GLU A 175 -5.35 -14.00 -8.61
C GLU A 175 -5.86 -14.47 -7.25
N THR A 176 -5.01 -14.51 -6.22
CA THR A 176 -5.43 -14.80 -4.84
C THR A 176 -5.86 -13.56 -4.06
N PHE A 177 -5.67 -12.36 -4.64
CA PHE A 177 -5.99 -11.14 -3.92
C PHE A 177 -7.50 -11.03 -3.72
N ARG A 178 -7.94 -10.82 -2.48
CA ARG A 178 -9.35 -10.65 -2.13
C ARG A 178 -9.50 -9.39 -1.29
N MET A 179 -10.54 -8.63 -1.60
CA MET A 179 -11.12 -7.65 -0.69
C MET A 179 -11.88 -8.39 0.39
N GLU A 180 -11.43 -8.30 1.64
CA GLU A 180 -12.20 -8.74 2.79
C GLU A 180 -13.04 -7.56 3.30
N ALA A 181 -14.31 -7.81 3.63
CA ALA A 181 -15.09 -6.80 4.32
C ALA A 181 -14.31 -6.37 5.58
N PRO A 182 -14.06 -5.07 5.80
CA PRO A 182 -13.25 -4.62 6.91
C PRO A 182 -13.84 -5.19 8.21
N THR A 183 -13.06 -6.04 8.89
CA THR A 183 -13.46 -6.65 10.18
C THR A 183 -13.56 -5.63 11.31
N HIS A 184 -13.26 -4.36 11.02
CA HIS A 184 -13.69 -3.25 11.87
C HIS A 184 -15.18 -3.06 11.65
N GLY A 185 -15.97 -3.74 12.49
CA GLY A 185 -17.39 -3.44 12.67
C GLY A 185 -17.55 -1.93 12.70
N GLY A 186 -18.17 -1.40 11.64
CA GLY A 186 -18.29 0.02 11.43
C GLY A 186 -18.83 0.65 12.71
N LEU A 187 -18.03 1.47 13.37
CA LEU A 187 -18.51 2.30 14.47
C LEU A 187 -19.64 3.13 13.86
N SER A 188 -20.87 2.81 14.24
CA SER A 188 -22.05 3.51 13.76
C SER A 188 -21.81 5.01 13.87
N ARG A 189 -22.30 5.82 12.93
CA ARG A 189 -22.09 7.28 12.92
C ARG A 189 -22.42 7.96 14.28
N ARG A 190 -23.23 7.31 15.12
CA ARG A 190 -23.52 7.71 16.52
C ARG A 190 -22.34 7.53 17.48
N ALA A 191 -21.56 6.46 17.36
CA ALA A 191 -20.36 6.23 18.18
C ALA A 191 -19.18 7.11 17.77
N ALA A 192 -19.02 7.37 16.47
CA ALA A 192 -18.03 8.33 15.96
C ALA A 192 -18.31 9.76 16.45
N GLY A 193 -19.59 10.16 16.49
CA GLY A 193 -20.00 11.45 17.07
C GLY A 193 -19.71 11.56 18.57
N ALA A 194 -19.90 10.48 19.33
CA ALA A 194 -19.63 10.46 20.77
C ALA A 194 -18.12 10.55 21.10
N LEU A 195 -17.26 9.86 20.34
CA LEU A 195 -15.81 9.95 20.51
C LEU A 195 -15.23 11.30 20.07
N ALA A 196 -15.73 11.87 18.97
CA ALA A 196 -15.34 13.22 18.55
C ALA A 196 -15.74 14.29 19.59
N GLY A 197 -16.93 14.16 20.19
CA GLY A 197 -17.38 15.02 21.28
C GLY A 197 -16.53 14.87 22.55
N ALA A 198 -16.16 13.64 22.91
CA ALA A 198 -15.32 13.37 24.08
C ALA A 198 -13.88 13.89 23.91
N LEU A 199 -13.29 13.72 22.73
CA LEU A 199 -11.94 14.23 22.42
C LEU A 199 -11.91 15.75 22.32
N ALA A 200 -12.94 16.37 21.72
CA ALA A 200 -13.07 17.82 21.69
C ALA A 200 -13.25 18.39 23.11
N GLY A 201 -14.06 17.74 23.96
CA GLY A 201 -14.24 18.12 25.36
C GLY A 201 -12.94 18.02 26.18
N ALA A 202 -12.17 16.94 25.99
CA ALA A 202 -10.89 16.73 26.65
C ALA A 202 -9.83 17.76 26.21
N LEU A 203 -9.80 18.13 24.93
CA LEU A 203 -8.89 19.17 24.42
C LEU A 203 -9.25 20.57 24.95
N VAL A 204 -10.54 20.91 25.04
CA VAL A 204 -10.99 22.19 25.61
C VAL A 204 -10.72 22.24 27.13
N ALA A 205 -10.94 21.15 27.85
CA ALA A 205 -10.62 21.06 29.28
C ALA A 205 -9.11 21.19 29.52
N SER A 206 -8.29 20.53 28.71
CA SER A 206 -6.81 20.62 28.79
C SER A 206 -6.31 22.03 28.46
N TYR A 207 -6.84 22.67 27.42
CA TYR A 207 -6.47 24.04 27.04
C TYR A 207 -6.86 25.07 28.11
N THR A 208 -8.06 24.95 28.68
CA THR A 208 -8.51 25.85 29.75
C THR A 208 -7.73 25.65 31.05
N ALA A 209 -7.36 24.42 31.40
CA ALA A 209 -6.49 24.12 32.53
C ALA A 209 -5.08 24.70 32.35
N TRP A 210 -4.50 24.59 31.15
CA TRP A 210 -3.20 25.19 30.83
C TRP A 210 -3.24 26.72 30.87
N ARG A 211 -4.29 27.35 30.34
CA ARG A 211 -4.46 28.81 30.37
C ARG A 211 -4.54 29.37 31.79
N ARG A 212 -5.20 28.66 32.72
CA ARG A 212 -5.28 29.07 34.13
C ARG A 212 -3.90 29.02 34.79
N ARG A 213 -3.15 27.92 34.63
CA ARG A 213 -1.77 27.80 35.17
C ARG A 213 -0.84 28.88 34.64
N ARG A 214 -0.97 29.27 33.37
CA ARG A 214 -0.14 30.31 32.75
C ARG A 214 -0.41 31.72 33.31
N ARG A 215 -1.65 32.01 33.72
CA ARG A 215 -1.98 33.27 34.42
C ARG A 215 -1.46 33.29 35.85
N ASP A 216 -1.47 32.16 36.54
CA ASP A 216 -0.94 32.05 37.91
C ASP A 216 0.59 32.18 37.95
N LEU A 217 1.29 31.71 36.91
CA LEU A 217 2.74 31.89 36.75
C LEU A 217 3.11 33.35 36.49
N ILE A 218 2.40 34.04 35.59
CA ILE A 218 2.65 35.47 35.30
C ILE A 218 2.36 36.38 36.51
N ARG A 219 1.43 35.97 37.41
CA ARG A 219 1.12 36.72 38.64
C ARG A 219 2.17 36.52 39.75
N ARG A 220 2.94 35.42 39.73
CA ARG A 220 4.00 35.13 40.71
C ARG A 220 5.34 35.76 40.35
N ASP A 221 5.60 36.01 39.08
CA ASP A 221 6.84 36.65 38.62
C ASP A 221 6.76 38.20 38.60
N GLY A 222 5.64 38.77 39.04
CA GLY A 222 5.38 40.21 39.07
C GLY A 222 5.17 40.81 40.47
N SER A 223 5.60 40.11 41.53
CA SER A 223 5.60 40.61 42.91
C SER A 223 6.99 40.57 43.51
#